data_AF-A0A561WXX3-F1
#
_entry.id   AF-A0A561WXX3-F1
#
_cell.length_a   1.000
_cell.length_b   1.000
_cell.length_c   1.000
_cell.angle_alpha   90.00
_cell.angle_beta   90.00
_cell.angle_gamma   90.00
#
_symmetry.space_group_name_H-M   'P 1'
#
loop_
_entity.id
_entity.type
_entity.pdbx_description
1 polymer ?
#
loop_
_entity_poly.entity_id
_entity_poly.type
_entity_poly.pdbx_seq_one_letter_code
_entity_poly.pdbx_strand_id
1 'polypeptide(L)'
;MDVTDVASARQRPVGLVELARIPLRRWRIVLASAALVLAAVLAYLFVLPATYTGTTAVVVRPVVTDPFSVPSGGADRAVNMTAESGIATSNDVIDKVAGITGRDTKEVADALEVETPVGGQVMRFSYAGHSEREAVDGANGAAESYLELRKGMYENQRAAVLKSYDDTIDLVTAQRTTTQRSLPANQSSSNPSPRTSALLDQLRALNDQLATLAEQRSKVASADLSPGSVTSAARTPVPSSRDAAPLLLVAGLLGGLLLGGLVAFVRESLDRRVRTAAEAAATIGAPLLGTVRCRRGGQPDESDLRYLVLALGRWVDGPQRTPLVVLSSATDEGREQVTAGLAAVLAAAGHDVRLGVTPESLDRIRPLMLDAQRRNPPVEPARARPLPRPRPVPATTPATTAAGPDDTAVIPAVRKPRPFPTAAEAKNGAVYRSTTTPEDKTEIIPTPRPAADGAATDGQELRIGTGKVRLVDLDGTSSDGLTVLDAPPALHDERGVRAAREGRALLVAARDRTRTGQLTQLVDRLRAVGVEPVGFVLTGDGRD
;
A
#
# COMPACT_ATOMS: atom_id res chain seq x y z
N MET A 1 21.93 -26.58 41.36
CA MET A 1 22.38 -26.71 39.95
C MET A 1 21.29 -26.09 39.14
N ASP A 2 21.43 -24.79 38.89
CA ASP A 2 20.34 -23.94 38.44
C ASP A 2 20.10 -24.02 36.94
N VAL A 3 18.82 -23.86 36.65
CA VAL A 3 18.10 -24.06 35.41
C VAL A 3 18.20 -22.78 34.58
N THR A 4 18.56 -22.93 33.31
CA THR A 4 18.27 -22.04 32.17
C THR A 4 18.67 -20.56 32.28
N ASP A 5 19.80 -20.22 31.65
CA ASP A 5 20.06 -18.87 31.17
C ASP A 5 19.63 -18.80 29.68
N VAL A 6 18.32 -18.78 29.45
CA VAL A 6 17.75 -18.49 28.12
C VAL A 6 17.75 -16.98 27.98
N ALA A 7 18.79 -16.46 27.34
CA ALA A 7 18.89 -15.07 26.92
C ALA A 7 17.65 -14.71 26.08
N SER A 8 16.72 -14.03 26.72
CA SER A 8 15.51 -13.51 26.10
C SER A 8 15.93 -12.51 25.03
N ALA A 9 15.80 -12.90 23.76
CA ALA A 9 15.95 -12.01 22.63
C ALA A 9 14.99 -10.83 22.83
N ARG A 10 15.55 -9.67 23.24
CA ARG A 10 14.79 -8.42 23.34
C ARG A 10 14.24 -8.12 21.94
N GLN A 11 12.95 -8.38 21.74
CA GLN A 11 12.18 -7.78 20.68
C GLN A 11 12.33 -6.26 20.85
N ARG A 12 13.18 -5.64 20.04
CA ARG A 12 13.22 -4.18 19.96
C ARG A 12 11.80 -3.75 19.55
N PRO A 13 11.10 -2.93 20.33
CA PRO A 13 9.81 -2.41 19.89
C PRO A 13 10.06 -1.66 18.59
N VAL A 14 9.43 -2.10 17.51
CA VAL A 14 9.42 -1.38 16.23
C VAL A 14 8.89 0.01 16.53
N GLY A 15 9.80 0.97 16.60
CA GLY A 15 9.44 2.34 16.92
C GLY A 15 8.59 2.92 15.79
N LEU A 16 7.62 3.76 16.12
CA LEU A 16 6.83 4.54 15.15
C LEU A 16 7.73 5.26 14.12
N VAL A 17 8.94 5.64 14.51
CA VAL A 17 9.98 6.24 13.66
C VAL A 17 10.47 5.30 12.56
N GLU A 18 10.54 3.99 12.83
CA GLU A 18 10.96 2.98 11.86
C GLU A 18 9.84 2.65 10.86
N LEU A 19 8.57 2.67 11.32
CA LEU A 19 7.39 2.59 10.44
C LEU A 19 7.26 3.83 9.53
N ALA A 20 7.57 5.03 10.04
CA ALA A 20 7.46 6.27 9.30
C ALA A 20 8.48 6.41 8.15
N ARG A 21 9.63 5.71 8.19
CA ARG A 21 10.63 5.78 7.10
C ARG A 21 10.20 5.08 5.82
N ILE A 22 9.23 4.19 5.91
CA ILE A 22 8.75 3.37 4.79
C ILE A 22 8.00 4.22 3.73
N PRO A 23 7.01 5.07 4.09
CA PRO A 23 6.35 5.93 3.12
C PRO A 23 7.30 6.97 2.47
N LEU A 24 8.36 7.42 3.17
CA LEU A 24 9.33 8.36 2.58
C LEU A 24 10.18 7.75 1.45
N ARG A 25 10.56 6.46 1.55
CA ARG A 25 11.34 5.79 0.49
C ARG A 25 10.52 5.53 -0.77
N ARG A 26 9.21 5.34 -0.63
CA ARG A 26 8.28 5.04 -1.74
C ARG A 26 7.22 6.13 -1.92
N TRP A 27 7.58 7.39 -1.68
CA TRP A 27 6.69 8.55 -1.80
C TRP A 27 5.96 8.65 -3.14
N ARG A 28 6.57 8.15 -4.23
CA ARG A 28 5.92 8.05 -5.55
C ARG A 28 4.67 7.18 -5.56
N ILE A 29 4.65 6.07 -4.81
CA ILE A 29 3.49 5.18 -4.70
C ILE A 29 2.40 5.86 -3.90
N VAL A 30 2.78 6.52 -2.80
CA VAL A 30 1.87 7.28 -1.94
C VAL A 30 1.24 8.45 -2.70
N LEU A 31 2.03 9.17 -3.49
CA LEU A 31 1.55 10.29 -4.30
C LEU A 31 0.68 9.80 -5.46
N ALA A 32 1.04 8.70 -6.13
CA ALA A 32 0.24 8.10 -7.19
C ALA A 32 -1.14 7.63 -6.68
N SER A 33 -1.21 6.99 -5.50
CA SER A 33 -2.49 6.60 -4.92
C SER A 33 -3.31 7.81 -4.49
N ALA A 34 -2.69 8.81 -3.87
CA ALA A 34 -3.35 10.05 -3.50
C ALA A 34 -3.93 10.77 -4.71
N ALA A 35 -3.15 10.88 -5.81
CA ALA A 35 -3.59 11.46 -7.06
C ALA A 35 -4.74 10.67 -7.69
N LEU A 36 -4.69 9.33 -7.64
CA LEU A 36 -5.74 8.47 -8.19
C LEU A 36 -7.06 8.61 -7.42
N VAL A 37 -7.01 8.59 -6.08
CA VAL A 37 -8.20 8.81 -5.24
C VAL A 37 -8.76 10.22 -5.44
N LEU A 38 -7.89 11.24 -5.50
CA LEU A 38 -8.30 12.61 -5.76
C LEU A 38 -8.96 12.76 -7.14
N ALA A 39 -8.41 12.11 -8.17
CA ALA A 39 -9.00 12.09 -9.50
C ALA A 39 -10.38 11.42 -9.51
N ALA A 40 -10.56 10.34 -8.74
CA ALA A 40 -11.86 9.70 -8.57
C ALA A 40 -12.88 10.60 -7.86
N VAL A 41 -12.47 11.33 -6.81
CA VAL A 41 -13.34 12.30 -6.12
C VAL A 41 -13.70 13.48 -7.04
N LEU A 42 -12.75 13.99 -7.81
CA LEU A 42 -13.03 15.02 -8.82
C LEU A 42 -14.02 14.50 -9.86
N ALA A 43 -13.80 13.30 -10.39
CA ALA A 43 -14.73 12.67 -11.33
C ALA A 43 -16.13 12.53 -10.72
N TYR A 44 -16.23 12.10 -9.45
CA TYR A 44 -17.51 12.05 -8.73
C TYR A 44 -18.22 13.41 -8.67
N LEU A 45 -17.49 14.50 -8.34
CA LEU A 45 -18.06 15.85 -8.23
C LEU A 45 -18.51 16.46 -9.57
N PHE A 46 -17.85 16.09 -10.68
CA PHE A 46 -18.17 16.58 -12.02
C PHE A 46 -19.20 15.73 -12.76
N VAL A 47 -19.23 14.42 -12.53
CA VAL A 47 -20.12 13.48 -13.24
C VAL A 47 -21.49 13.40 -12.57
N LEU A 48 -21.56 13.41 -11.23
CA LEU A 48 -22.86 13.39 -10.56
C LEU A 48 -23.49 14.79 -10.51
N PRO A 49 -24.79 14.91 -10.82
CA PRO A 49 -25.49 16.18 -10.75
C PRO A 49 -25.55 16.70 -9.31
N ALA A 50 -25.49 18.02 -9.16
CA ALA A 50 -25.68 18.65 -7.86
C ALA A 50 -27.15 18.54 -7.46
N THR A 51 -27.37 18.17 -6.20
CA THR A 51 -28.68 18.23 -5.56
C THR A 51 -28.76 19.52 -4.75
N TYR A 52 -29.89 20.21 -4.86
CA TYR A 52 -30.22 21.45 -4.16
C TYR A 52 -31.43 21.20 -3.27
N THR A 53 -31.37 21.59 -2.00
CA THR A 53 -32.44 21.26 -1.05
C THR A 53 -33.13 22.53 -0.57
N GLY A 54 -34.38 22.72 -1.00
CA GLY A 54 -35.24 23.82 -0.56
C GLY A 54 -36.08 23.40 0.63
N THR A 55 -36.24 24.29 1.61
CA THR A 55 -36.96 23.96 2.84
C THR A 55 -37.98 25.03 3.21
N THR A 56 -39.23 24.61 3.39
CA THR A 56 -40.37 25.47 3.74
C THR A 56 -41.00 25.02 5.04
N ALA A 57 -41.19 25.95 5.98
CA ALA A 57 -41.82 25.68 7.27
C ALA A 57 -43.27 26.19 7.28
N VAL A 58 -44.18 25.34 7.74
CA VAL A 58 -45.62 25.61 7.84
C VAL A 58 -46.05 25.42 9.28
N VAL A 59 -46.79 26.38 9.84
CA VAL A 59 -47.51 26.19 11.09
C VAL A 59 -48.91 25.70 10.79
N VAL A 60 -49.25 24.56 11.36
CA VAL A 60 -50.55 23.93 11.31
C VAL A 60 -51.40 24.49 12.45
N ARG A 61 -52.64 24.92 12.13
CA ARG A 61 -53.63 25.32 13.13
C ARG A 61 -54.69 24.23 13.28
N PRO A 62 -55.14 23.90 14.49
CA PRO A 62 -56.34 23.10 14.68
C PRO A 62 -57.56 23.89 14.20
N VAL A 63 -58.39 23.29 13.34
CA VAL A 63 -59.68 23.86 12.95
C VAL A 63 -60.75 23.23 13.84
N VAL A 64 -61.39 24.07 14.67
CA VAL A 64 -62.48 23.62 15.55
C VAL A 64 -63.78 23.67 14.75
N THR A 65 -64.17 22.53 14.16
CA THR A 65 -65.41 22.43 13.37
C THR A 65 -66.66 22.26 14.23
N ASP A 66 -66.51 21.88 15.51
CA ASP A 66 -67.61 21.78 16.47
C ASP A 66 -67.20 22.47 17.80
N PRO A 67 -67.77 23.65 18.11
CA PRO A 67 -67.46 24.42 19.31
C PRO A 67 -67.96 23.78 20.62
N PHE A 68 -68.76 22.72 20.56
CA PHE A 68 -69.22 21.98 21.74
C PHE A 68 -68.43 20.69 21.99
N SER A 69 -67.61 20.28 21.02
CA SER A 69 -66.57 19.28 21.22
C SER A 69 -65.36 19.94 21.88
N VAL A 70 -65.32 19.98 23.21
CA VAL A 70 -64.11 20.40 23.93
C VAL A 70 -63.04 19.32 23.68
N PRO A 71 -61.92 19.60 22.99
CA PRO A 71 -60.82 18.65 22.92
C PRO A 71 -60.34 18.46 24.35
N SER A 72 -60.62 17.29 24.95
CA SER A 72 -60.42 17.04 26.38
C SER A 72 -58.93 16.83 26.76
N GLY A 73 -58.03 17.42 25.99
CA GLY A 73 -56.59 17.51 26.21
C GLY A 73 -56.08 18.62 25.31
N GLY A 74 -55.17 19.47 25.81
CA GLY A 74 -54.80 20.77 25.23
C GLY A 74 -54.41 20.78 23.74
N ALA A 75 -53.98 21.94 23.24
CA ALA A 75 -53.69 22.18 21.82
C ALA A 75 -52.87 21.07 21.12
N ASP A 76 -52.01 20.35 21.84
CA ASP A 76 -51.21 19.21 21.36
C ASP A 76 -52.02 17.96 20.96
N ARG A 77 -53.22 17.74 21.50
CA ARG A 77 -54.13 16.65 21.06
C ARG A 77 -55.11 17.08 19.97
N ALA A 78 -55.22 18.38 19.70
CA ALA A 78 -56.16 18.90 18.70
C ALA A 78 -55.71 18.61 17.26
N VAL A 79 -54.43 18.33 17.04
CA VAL A 79 -53.88 17.95 15.74
C VAL A 79 -52.96 16.74 15.90
N ASN A 80 -53.25 15.66 15.19
CA ASN A 80 -52.36 14.51 15.13
C ASN A 80 -51.31 14.73 14.03
N MET A 81 -50.14 15.21 14.41
CA MET A 81 -49.07 15.53 13.45
C MET A 81 -48.58 14.34 12.62
N THR A 82 -48.72 13.10 13.11
CA THR A 82 -48.39 11.90 12.34
C THR A 82 -49.38 11.69 11.19
N ALA A 83 -50.67 11.93 11.45
CA ALA A 83 -51.70 11.89 10.40
C ALA A 83 -51.51 13.05 9.41
N GLU A 84 -51.14 14.24 9.90
CA GLU A 84 -50.87 15.40 9.04
C GLU A 84 -49.66 15.16 8.11
N SER A 85 -48.60 14.50 8.59
CA SER A 85 -47.48 14.08 7.74
C SER A 85 -47.93 13.12 6.62
N GLY A 86 -48.85 12.19 6.92
CA GLY A 86 -49.46 11.32 5.91
C GLY A 86 -50.32 12.06 4.88
N ILE A 87 -51.00 13.14 5.28
CA ILE A 87 -51.77 14.00 4.36
C ILE A 87 -50.81 14.83 3.50
N ALA A 88 -49.75 15.37 4.09
CA ALA A 88 -48.72 16.17 3.42
C ALA A 88 -47.93 15.38 2.37
N THR A 89 -47.85 14.05 2.52
CA THR A 89 -47.20 13.12 1.58
C THR A 89 -48.21 12.32 0.75
N SER A 90 -49.46 12.76 0.71
CA SER A 90 -50.51 12.11 -0.08
C SER A 90 -50.31 12.29 -1.58
N ASN A 91 -50.89 11.37 -2.36
CA ASN A 91 -50.83 11.42 -3.82
C ASN A 91 -51.37 12.74 -4.38
N ASP A 92 -52.42 13.31 -3.79
CA ASP A 92 -52.98 14.60 -4.24
C ASP A 92 -51.99 15.76 -4.12
N VAL A 93 -51.14 15.76 -3.08
CA VAL A 93 -50.07 16.75 -2.92
C VAL A 93 -48.94 16.47 -3.90
N ILE A 94 -48.53 15.21 -4.03
CA ILE A 94 -47.47 14.78 -4.96
C ILE A 94 -47.83 15.13 -6.40
N ASP A 95 -49.06 14.87 -6.84
CA ASP A 95 -49.55 15.16 -8.19
C ASP A 95 -49.53 16.67 -8.50
N LYS A 96 -49.93 17.50 -7.53
CA LYS A 96 -49.84 18.96 -7.66
C LYS A 96 -48.38 19.44 -7.77
N VAL A 97 -47.49 18.90 -6.95
CA VAL A 97 -46.06 19.25 -6.96
C VAL A 97 -45.38 18.76 -8.25
N ALA A 98 -45.78 17.60 -8.77
CA ALA A 98 -45.35 17.10 -10.08
C ALA A 98 -45.75 18.08 -11.20
N GLY A 99 -46.97 18.62 -11.14
CA GLY A 99 -47.41 19.68 -12.06
C GLY A 99 -46.61 20.98 -11.96
N ILE A 100 -46.15 21.35 -10.76
CA ILE A 100 -45.34 22.57 -10.52
C ILE A 100 -43.89 22.39 -11.00
N THR A 101 -43.29 21.23 -10.69
CA THR A 101 -41.87 20.95 -10.96
C THR A 101 -41.62 20.36 -12.34
N GLY A 102 -42.65 19.81 -12.99
CA GLY A 102 -42.54 19.10 -14.26
C GLY A 102 -41.91 17.72 -14.16
N ARG A 103 -41.84 17.13 -12.96
CA ARG A 103 -41.31 15.78 -12.69
C ARG A 103 -42.40 14.72 -12.69
N ASP A 104 -41.99 13.46 -12.78
CA ASP A 104 -42.88 12.32 -12.53
C ASP A 104 -43.26 12.24 -11.05
N THR A 105 -44.46 11.74 -10.76
CA THR A 105 -45.00 11.66 -9.39
C THR A 105 -44.13 10.79 -8.48
N LYS A 106 -43.50 9.73 -9.03
CA LYS A 106 -42.58 8.89 -8.28
C LYS A 106 -41.30 9.64 -7.89
N GLU A 107 -40.74 10.42 -8.81
CA GLU A 107 -39.54 11.22 -8.53
C GLU A 107 -39.83 12.32 -7.51
N VAL A 108 -41.03 12.89 -7.52
CA VAL A 108 -41.48 13.86 -6.51
C VAL A 108 -41.62 13.20 -5.15
N ALA A 109 -42.21 12.00 -5.08
CA ALA A 109 -42.35 11.25 -3.84
C ALA A 109 -40.99 10.92 -3.20
N ASP A 110 -39.99 10.55 -4.01
CA ASP A 110 -38.64 10.27 -3.54
C ASP A 110 -37.86 11.54 -3.14
N ALA A 111 -38.19 12.69 -3.75
CA ALA A 111 -37.50 13.97 -3.51
C ALA A 111 -38.14 14.84 -2.41
N LEU A 112 -39.40 14.59 -2.04
CA LEU A 112 -40.15 15.33 -1.03
C LEU A 112 -40.07 14.62 0.33
N GLU A 113 -39.51 15.32 1.32
CA GLU A 113 -39.44 14.86 2.70
C GLU A 113 -40.22 15.82 3.60
N VAL A 114 -41.06 15.28 4.48
CA VAL A 114 -41.87 16.06 5.42
C VAL A 114 -41.52 15.65 6.84
N GLU A 115 -40.88 16.57 7.56
CA GLU A 115 -40.48 16.37 8.95
C GLU A 115 -41.37 17.15 9.91
N THR A 116 -41.75 16.51 11.02
CA THR A 116 -42.51 17.15 12.09
C THR A 116 -41.70 17.13 13.39
N PRO A 117 -41.12 18.26 13.81
CA PRO A 117 -40.42 18.36 15.09
C PRO A 117 -41.32 18.02 16.29
N VAL A 118 -40.74 17.41 17.32
CA VAL A 118 -41.47 17.04 18.54
C VAL A 118 -41.92 18.30 19.31
N GLY A 119 -43.15 18.27 19.83
CA GLY A 119 -43.69 19.32 20.70
C GLY A 119 -44.14 20.60 20.00
N GLY A 120 -44.29 20.59 18.67
CA GLY A 120 -44.78 21.74 17.91
C GLY A 120 -45.75 21.37 16.78
N GLN A 121 -46.58 22.32 16.38
CA GLN A 121 -47.47 22.24 15.21
C GLN A 121 -46.77 22.79 13.96
N VAL A 122 -45.47 22.56 13.82
CA VAL A 122 -44.67 23.02 12.67
C VAL A 122 -44.34 21.81 11.81
N MET A 123 -44.52 21.93 10.50
CA MET A 123 -44.10 20.95 9.51
C MET A 123 -43.05 21.56 8.60
N ARG A 124 -42.01 20.79 8.30
CA ARG A 124 -40.91 21.20 7.43
C ARG A 124 -40.95 20.37 6.16
N PHE A 125 -41.21 21.04 5.05
CA PHE A 125 -41.23 20.47 3.71
C PHE A 125 -39.86 20.70 3.08
N SER A 126 -39.10 19.62 2.89
CA SER A 126 -37.80 19.64 2.22
C SER A 126 -37.94 19.01 0.85
N TYR A 127 -37.47 19.69 -0.20
CA TYR A 127 -37.54 19.19 -1.57
C TYR A 127 -36.17 19.22 -2.26
N ALA A 128 -35.74 18.07 -2.81
CA ALA A 128 -34.46 17.91 -3.51
C ALA A 128 -34.60 18.16 -5.03
N GLY A 129 -34.14 19.32 -5.48
CA GLY A 129 -34.12 19.76 -6.88
C GLY A 129 -32.77 19.55 -7.59
N HIS A 130 -32.78 19.55 -8.93
CA HIS A 130 -31.59 19.63 -9.78
C HIS A 130 -31.12 21.08 -9.99
N SER A 131 -31.94 22.05 -9.59
CA SER A 131 -31.63 23.47 -9.59
C SER A 131 -32.18 24.14 -8.33
N GLU A 132 -31.60 25.29 -7.96
CA GLU A 132 -32.10 26.08 -6.83
C GLU A 132 -33.57 26.48 -6.99
N ARG A 133 -33.96 26.84 -8.23
CA ARG A 133 -35.32 27.27 -8.53
C ARG A 133 -36.31 26.13 -8.33
N GLU A 134 -36.01 24.97 -8.89
CA GLU A 134 -36.84 23.77 -8.74
C GLU A 134 -36.96 23.35 -7.27
N ALA A 135 -35.86 23.43 -6.52
CA ALA A 135 -35.86 23.13 -5.08
C ALA A 135 -36.80 24.05 -4.28
N VAL A 136 -36.78 25.35 -4.60
CA VAL A 136 -37.64 26.37 -4.00
C VAL A 136 -39.11 26.19 -4.40
N ASP A 137 -39.37 26.02 -5.71
CA ASP A 137 -40.72 25.88 -6.26
C ASP A 137 -41.38 24.59 -5.75
N GLY A 138 -40.64 23.48 -5.66
CA GLY A 138 -41.13 22.21 -5.12
C GLY A 138 -41.44 22.27 -3.63
N ALA A 139 -40.58 22.86 -2.80
CA ALA A 139 -40.81 22.97 -1.36
C ALA A 139 -41.99 23.91 -1.01
N ASN A 140 -42.05 25.08 -1.67
CA ASN A 140 -43.16 26.03 -1.48
C ASN A 140 -44.46 25.46 -2.05
N GLY A 141 -44.41 24.86 -3.24
CA GLY A 141 -45.56 24.22 -3.88
C GLY A 141 -46.13 23.07 -3.05
N ALA A 142 -45.29 22.26 -2.42
CA ALA A 142 -45.73 21.18 -1.53
C ALA A 142 -46.46 21.72 -0.29
N ALA A 143 -45.89 22.73 0.36
CA ALA A 143 -46.48 23.40 1.51
C ALA A 143 -47.85 24.03 1.19
N GLU A 144 -47.95 24.74 0.08
CA GLU A 144 -49.18 25.38 -0.38
C GLU A 144 -50.24 24.33 -0.78
N SER A 145 -49.85 23.29 -1.50
CA SER A 145 -50.73 22.20 -1.91
C SER A 145 -51.31 21.44 -0.72
N TYR A 146 -50.50 21.20 0.32
CA TYR A 146 -50.95 20.61 1.58
C TYR A 146 -51.99 21.51 2.28
N LEU A 147 -51.72 22.81 2.42
CA LEU A 147 -52.66 23.74 3.05
C LEU A 147 -53.97 23.83 2.28
N GLU A 148 -53.92 23.84 0.95
CA GLU A 148 -55.11 23.86 0.10
C GLU A 148 -55.93 22.57 0.22
N LEU A 149 -55.28 21.41 0.17
CA LEU A 149 -55.94 20.11 0.38
C LEU A 149 -56.64 20.07 1.74
N ARG A 150 -55.94 20.52 2.78
CA ARG A 150 -56.47 20.55 4.14
C ARG A 150 -57.65 21.51 4.29
N LYS A 151 -57.60 22.68 3.67
CA LYS A 151 -58.73 23.61 3.60
C LYS A 151 -59.94 22.95 2.94
N GLY A 152 -59.75 22.27 1.81
CA GLY A 152 -60.81 21.58 1.08
C GLY A 152 -61.48 20.47 1.91
N MET A 153 -60.71 19.70 2.68
CA MET A 153 -61.26 18.70 3.60
C MET A 153 -62.20 19.33 4.65
N TYR A 154 -61.79 20.45 5.26
CA TYR A 154 -62.62 21.14 6.25
C TYR A 154 -63.84 21.84 5.63
N GLU A 155 -63.72 22.38 4.42
CA GLU A 155 -64.86 22.95 3.67
C GLU A 155 -65.91 21.88 3.36
N ASN A 156 -65.48 20.70 2.91
CA ASN A 156 -66.36 19.56 2.66
C ASN A 156 -67.04 19.06 3.96
N GLN A 157 -66.29 18.98 5.06
CA GLN A 157 -66.82 18.60 6.36
C GLN A 157 -67.86 19.61 6.85
N ARG A 158 -67.55 20.91 6.77
CA ARG A 158 -68.48 21.98 7.13
C ARG A 158 -69.75 21.93 6.28
N ALA A 159 -69.63 21.72 4.97
CA ALA A 159 -70.77 21.60 4.07
C ALA A 159 -71.67 20.42 4.45
N ALA A 160 -71.09 19.28 4.82
CA ALA A 160 -71.84 18.11 5.29
C ALA A 160 -72.56 18.37 6.62
N VAL A 161 -71.91 19.05 7.57
CA VAL A 161 -72.52 19.43 8.85
C VAL A 161 -73.66 20.43 8.64
N LEU A 162 -73.46 21.47 7.83
CA LEU A 162 -74.51 22.43 7.50
C LEU A 162 -75.72 21.76 6.84
N LYS A 163 -75.47 20.81 5.93
CA LYS A 163 -76.52 20.00 5.32
C LYS A 163 -77.31 19.21 6.36
N SER A 164 -76.64 18.59 7.33
CA SER A 164 -77.33 17.85 8.41
C SER A 164 -78.21 18.75 9.30
N TYR A 165 -77.78 20.00 9.54
CA TYR A 165 -78.59 21.00 10.24
C TYR A 165 -79.79 21.42 9.40
N ASP A 166 -79.59 21.65 8.10
CA ASP A 166 -80.66 22.01 7.17
C ASP A 166 -81.74 20.90 7.11
N ASP A 167 -81.34 19.64 6.95
CA ASP A 167 -82.23 18.48 6.96
C ASP A 167 -83.03 18.37 8.29
N THR A 168 -82.37 18.66 9.43
CA THR A 168 -83.01 18.63 10.75
C THR A 168 -83.99 19.79 10.93
N ILE A 169 -83.62 21.00 10.50
CA ILE A 169 -84.48 22.19 10.53
C ILE A 169 -85.74 21.96 9.69
N ASP A 170 -85.59 21.36 8.50
CA ASP A 170 -86.72 21.03 7.62
C ASP A 170 -87.66 20.02 8.27
N LEU A 171 -87.12 18.96 8.89
CA LEU A 171 -87.90 17.97 9.63
C LEU A 171 -88.69 18.60 10.79
N VAL A 172 -88.05 19.42 11.62
CA VAL A 172 -88.69 20.11 12.75
C VAL A 172 -89.73 21.12 12.26
N THR A 173 -89.48 21.79 11.13
CA THR A 173 -90.43 22.70 10.50
C THR A 173 -91.67 21.96 9.97
N ALA A 174 -91.49 20.77 9.38
CA ALA A 174 -92.59 19.90 8.96
C ALA A 174 -93.41 19.39 10.16
N GLN A 175 -92.75 19.04 11.27
CA GLN A 175 -93.44 18.68 12.52
C GLN A 175 -94.24 19.86 13.08
N ARG A 176 -93.65 21.06 13.11
CA ARG A 176 -94.31 22.30 13.54
C ARG A 176 -95.56 22.60 12.71
N THR A 177 -95.46 22.52 11.38
CA THR A 177 -96.61 22.80 10.50
C THR A 177 -97.71 21.74 10.63
N THR A 178 -97.36 20.48 10.86
CA THR A 178 -98.34 19.41 11.12
C THR A 178 -99.07 19.62 12.44
N THR A 179 -98.33 19.94 13.52
CA THR A 179 -98.91 20.31 14.82
C THR A 179 -99.74 21.58 14.74
N GLN A 180 -99.33 22.55 13.92
CA GLN A 180 -100.09 23.78 13.73
C GLN A 180 -101.44 23.53 13.02
N ARG A 181 -101.48 22.61 12.05
CA ARG A 181 -102.73 22.23 11.36
C ARG A 181 -103.71 21.46 12.25
N SER A 182 -103.23 20.80 13.31
CA SER A 182 -104.10 20.10 14.26
C SER A 182 -104.67 21.02 15.35
N LEU A 183 -104.33 22.32 15.36
CA LEU A 183 -105.03 23.30 16.18
C LEU A 183 -106.46 23.52 15.63
N PRO A 184 -107.50 23.50 16.50
CA PRO A 184 -108.86 23.81 16.10
C PRO A 184 -108.99 25.25 15.59
N ALA A 185 -109.57 25.44 14.40
CA ALA A 185 -109.75 26.77 13.78
C ALA A 185 -110.69 27.72 14.55
N ASN A 186 -111.52 27.17 15.44
CA ASN A 186 -112.54 27.89 16.20
C ASN A 186 -112.38 27.65 17.71
N GLN A 187 -111.48 28.39 18.38
CA GLN A 187 -111.52 28.55 19.84
C GLN A 187 -111.34 30.02 20.21
N SER A 188 -112.47 30.72 20.27
CA SER A 188 -112.61 32.02 20.91
C SER A 188 -113.25 31.79 22.29
N SER A 189 -112.47 31.43 23.30
CA SER A 189 -112.94 31.56 24.69
C SER A 189 -111.80 31.52 25.69
N SER A 190 -111.97 32.31 26.73
CA SER A 190 -111.09 32.62 27.85
C SER A 190 -110.61 31.43 28.72
N ASN A 191 -110.88 30.18 28.32
CA ASN A 191 -110.45 28.95 29.00
C ASN A 191 -110.08 27.86 27.96
N PRO A 192 -108.80 27.76 27.54
CA PRO A 192 -108.36 26.72 26.60
C PRO A 192 -108.51 25.32 27.21
N SER A 193 -108.92 24.34 26.41
CA SER A 193 -108.95 22.94 26.85
C SER A 193 -107.52 22.45 27.19
N PRO A 194 -107.34 21.51 28.14
CA PRO A 194 -106.02 20.96 28.50
C PRO A 194 -105.25 20.40 27.29
N ARG A 195 -105.97 19.96 26.25
CA ARG A 195 -105.39 19.48 25.01
C ARG A 195 -104.84 20.61 24.14
N THR A 196 -105.54 21.75 24.06
CA THR A 196 -105.07 22.91 23.30
C THR A 196 -103.85 23.56 23.93
N SER A 197 -103.77 23.62 25.28
CA SER A 197 -102.59 24.13 25.98
C SER A 197 -101.35 23.26 25.73
N ALA A 198 -101.48 21.93 25.78
CA ALA A 198 -100.37 21.02 25.50
C ALA A 198 -99.82 21.15 24.07
N LEU A 199 -100.68 21.34 23.05
CA LEU A 199 -100.22 21.61 21.68
C LEU A 199 -99.49 22.95 21.57
N LEU A 200 -99.93 23.96 22.30
CA LEU A 200 -99.30 25.29 22.29
C LEU A 200 -97.90 25.24 22.91
N ASP A 201 -97.75 24.51 24.02
CA ASP A 201 -96.45 24.28 24.65
C ASP A 201 -95.53 23.46 23.76
N GLN A 202 -96.05 22.45 23.05
CA GLN A 202 -95.28 21.71 22.04
C GLN A 202 -94.83 22.62 20.88
N LEU A 203 -95.68 23.54 20.43
CA LEU A 203 -95.33 24.50 19.37
C LEU A 203 -94.24 25.47 19.84
N ARG A 204 -94.29 25.92 21.10
CA ARG A 204 -93.22 26.72 21.72
C ARG A 204 -91.91 25.95 21.77
N ALA A 205 -91.92 24.71 22.26
CA ALA A 205 -90.74 23.86 22.30
C ALA A 205 -90.11 23.64 20.91
N LEU A 206 -90.93 23.41 19.87
CA LEU A 206 -90.46 23.29 18.49
C LEU A 206 -89.85 24.60 17.95
N ASN A 207 -90.42 25.76 18.32
CA ASN A 207 -89.85 27.06 17.94
C ASN A 207 -88.52 27.34 18.63
N ASP A 208 -88.41 27.01 19.92
CA ASP A 208 -87.16 27.14 20.67
C ASP A 208 -86.08 26.20 20.10
N GLN A 209 -86.48 24.99 19.71
CA GLN A 209 -85.59 24.05 19.01
C GLN A 209 -85.12 24.59 17.65
N LEU A 210 -86.00 25.23 16.87
CA LEU A 210 -85.62 25.87 15.61
C LEU A 210 -84.66 27.03 15.82
N ALA A 211 -84.90 27.86 16.84
CA ALA A 211 -84.03 28.99 17.17
C ALA A 211 -82.62 28.51 17.56
N THR A 212 -82.53 27.46 18.39
CA THR A 212 -81.24 26.87 18.79
C THR A 212 -80.51 26.23 17.62
N LEU A 213 -81.20 25.48 16.75
CA LEU A 213 -80.59 24.90 15.54
C LEU A 213 -80.10 25.97 14.56
N ALA A 214 -80.88 27.04 14.35
CA ALA A 214 -80.48 28.15 13.49
C ALA A 214 -79.26 28.90 14.05
N GLU A 215 -79.19 29.10 15.37
CA GLU A 215 -78.04 29.69 16.04
C GLU A 215 -76.78 28.80 15.87
N GLN A 216 -76.90 27.49 16.11
CA GLN A 216 -75.79 26.54 15.94
C GLN A 216 -75.30 26.50 14.49
N ARG A 217 -76.23 26.45 13.53
CA ARG A 217 -75.92 26.53 12.11
C ARG A 217 -75.17 27.81 11.78
N SER A 218 -75.62 28.96 12.29
CA SER A 218 -74.95 30.24 12.07
C SER A 218 -73.53 30.26 12.66
N LYS A 219 -73.31 29.62 13.81
CA LYS A 219 -71.97 29.49 14.42
C LYS A 219 -71.05 28.63 13.57
N VAL A 220 -71.52 27.50 13.05
CA VAL A 220 -70.74 26.65 12.12
C VAL A 220 -70.47 27.38 10.81
N ALA A 221 -71.43 28.18 10.33
CA ALA A 221 -71.28 28.98 9.13
C ALA A 221 -70.30 30.16 9.26
N SER A 222 -69.99 30.63 10.46
CA SER A 222 -69.02 31.71 10.68
C SER A 222 -67.64 31.24 11.15
N ALA A 223 -67.44 29.93 11.34
CA ALA A 223 -66.17 29.39 11.77
C ALA A 223 -65.04 29.63 10.74
N ASP A 224 -63.89 30.09 11.21
CA ASP A 224 -62.66 30.26 10.42
C ASP A 224 -62.08 28.88 10.07
N LEU A 225 -61.93 28.60 8.78
CA LEU A 225 -61.40 27.35 8.23
C LEU A 225 -59.93 27.46 7.83
N SER A 226 -59.17 28.43 8.37
CA SER A 226 -57.75 28.58 8.10
C SER A 226 -56.96 27.33 8.52
N PRO A 227 -56.38 26.56 7.57
CA PRO A 227 -55.66 25.31 7.87
C PRO A 227 -54.31 25.55 8.57
N GLY A 228 -53.78 26.77 8.46
CA GLY A 228 -52.42 27.10 8.86
C GLY A 228 -51.83 28.18 7.96
N SER A 229 -50.54 28.43 8.13
CA SER A 229 -49.81 29.42 7.34
C SER A 229 -48.35 29.02 7.18
N VAL A 230 -47.77 29.35 6.03
CA VAL A 230 -46.31 29.27 5.81
C VAL A 230 -45.61 30.28 6.72
N THR A 231 -44.72 29.81 7.59
CA THR A 231 -43.93 30.68 8.48
C THR A 231 -42.56 31.02 7.92
N SER A 232 -41.98 30.13 7.12
CA SER A 232 -40.73 30.37 6.41
C SER A 232 -40.79 29.73 5.03
N ALA A 233 -40.90 30.54 3.98
CA ALA A 233 -40.83 30.07 2.60
C ALA A 233 -39.37 29.83 2.17
N ALA A 234 -39.14 28.79 1.36
CA ALA A 234 -37.84 28.55 0.75
C ALA A 234 -37.46 29.73 -0.17
N ARG A 235 -36.19 30.14 -0.13
CA ARG A 235 -35.63 31.23 -0.95
C ARG A 235 -34.19 30.91 -1.36
N THR A 236 -33.78 31.40 -2.52
CA THR A 236 -32.39 31.31 -2.98
C THR A 236 -31.48 32.25 -2.18
N PRO A 237 -30.23 31.85 -1.89
CA PRO A 237 -29.57 30.58 -2.24
C PRO A 237 -29.96 29.44 -1.28
N VAL A 238 -30.10 28.23 -1.82
CA VAL A 238 -30.37 27.00 -1.05
C VAL A 238 -29.11 26.14 -0.96
N PRO A 239 -28.93 25.35 0.12
CA PRO A 239 -27.75 24.49 0.26
C PRO A 239 -27.67 23.47 -0.88
N SER A 240 -26.45 23.22 -1.35
CA SER A 240 -26.15 22.22 -2.36
C SER A 240 -25.27 21.10 -1.80
N SER A 241 -25.40 19.88 -2.32
CA SER A 241 -24.43 18.80 -2.05
C SER A 241 -23.00 19.17 -2.45
N ARG A 242 -22.81 20.16 -3.34
CA ARG A 242 -21.50 20.70 -3.69
C ARG A 242 -20.88 21.62 -2.63
N ASP A 243 -21.63 22.12 -1.66
CA ASP A 243 -21.06 22.93 -0.57
C ASP A 243 -20.12 22.10 0.32
N ALA A 244 -20.33 20.77 0.34
CA ALA A 244 -19.43 19.81 0.98
C ALA A 244 -18.25 19.35 0.08
N ALA A 245 -18.13 19.84 -1.16
CA ALA A 245 -17.02 19.51 -2.05
C ALA A 245 -15.61 19.72 -1.44
N PRO A 246 -15.30 20.83 -0.74
CA PRO A 246 -13.99 20.98 -0.11
C PRO A 246 -13.72 19.90 0.95
N LEU A 247 -14.75 19.51 1.71
CA LEU A 247 -14.64 18.42 2.69
C LEU A 247 -14.35 17.08 2.01
N LEU A 248 -15.06 16.77 0.92
CA LEU A 248 -14.83 15.55 0.13
C LEU A 248 -13.43 15.51 -0.49
N LEU A 249 -12.92 16.64 -0.98
CA LEU A 249 -11.56 16.73 -1.52
C LEU A 249 -10.49 16.50 -0.45
N VAL A 250 -10.64 17.11 0.72
CA VAL A 250 -9.73 16.89 1.86
C VAL A 250 -9.79 15.44 2.33
N ALA A 251 -10.99 14.88 2.47
CA ALA A 251 -11.19 13.48 2.85
C ALA A 251 -10.57 12.53 1.82
N GLY A 252 -10.75 12.79 0.52
CA GLY A 252 -10.16 12.03 -0.58
C GLY A 252 -8.63 12.08 -0.57
N LEU A 253 -8.05 13.26 -0.34
CA LEU A 253 -6.60 13.44 -0.25
C LEU A 253 -6.02 12.66 0.94
N LEU A 254 -6.60 12.83 2.13
CA LEU A 254 -6.14 12.14 3.34
C LEU A 254 -6.33 10.62 3.23
N GLY A 255 -7.46 10.17 2.70
CA GLY A 255 -7.74 8.76 2.44
C GLY A 255 -6.76 8.17 1.43
N GLY A 256 -6.47 8.89 0.34
CA GLY A 256 -5.51 8.48 -0.67
C GLY A 256 -4.06 8.42 -0.19
N LEU A 257 -3.66 9.34 0.69
CA LEU A 257 -2.36 9.30 1.37
C LEU A 257 -2.26 8.11 2.34
N LEU A 258 -3.30 7.85 3.12
CA LEU A 258 -3.33 6.73 4.07
C LEU A 258 -3.27 5.40 3.33
N LEU A 259 -4.10 5.23 2.30
CA LEU A 259 -4.11 4.03 1.46
C LEU A 259 -2.77 3.86 0.72
N GLY A 260 -2.17 4.96 0.26
CA GLY A 260 -0.83 4.99 -0.30
C GLY A 260 0.25 4.53 0.66
N GLY A 261 0.18 5.01 1.90
CA GLY A 261 1.07 4.58 2.98
C GLY A 261 0.95 3.08 3.25
N LEU A 262 -0.27 2.55 3.29
CA LEU A 262 -0.52 1.12 3.46
C LEU A 262 0.05 0.30 2.29
N VAL A 263 -0.19 0.71 1.05
CA VAL A 263 0.35 0.03 -0.14
C VAL A 263 1.88 0.11 -0.17
N ALA A 264 2.46 1.25 0.17
CA ALA A 264 3.91 1.40 0.28
C ALA A 264 4.49 0.50 1.37
N PHE A 265 3.80 0.38 2.52
CA PHE A 265 4.18 -0.51 3.61
C PHE A 265 4.13 -1.97 3.21
N VAL A 266 3.03 -2.43 2.61
CA VAL A 266 2.90 -3.82 2.12
C VAL A 266 3.95 -4.13 1.07
N ARG A 267 4.21 -3.19 0.15
CA ARG A 267 5.23 -3.41 -0.88
C ARG A 267 6.65 -3.47 -0.30
N GLU A 268 6.95 -2.68 0.72
CA GLU A 268 8.24 -2.75 1.42
C GLU A 268 8.36 -3.99 2.30
N SER A 269 7.28 -4.41 2.96
CA SER A 269 7.30 -5.60 3.81
C SER A 269 7.52 -6.89 3.01
N LEU A 270 7.12 -6.90 1.73
CA LEU A 270 7.41 -7.98 0.78
C LEU A 270 8.84 -7.96 0.21
N ASP A 271 9.56 -6.84 0.30
CA ASP A 271 10.93 -6.65 -0.24
C ASP A 271 11.96 -6.55 0.91
N ARG A 272 11.83 -7.38 1.95
CA ARG A 272 12.83 -7.47 3.03
C ARG A 272 14.11 -8.14 2.54
N ARG A 273 15.20 -7.38 2.53
CA ARG A 273 16.55 -7.83 2.17
C ARG A 273 17.50 -7.71 3.35
N VAL A 274 18.46 -8.61 3.41
CA VAL A 274 19.49 -8.67 4.44
C VAL A 274 20.45 -7.50 4.28
N ARG A 275 20.50 -6.62 5.29
CA ARG A 275 21.30 -5.37 5.24
C ARG A 275 22.48 -5.37 6.20
N THR A 276 22.43 -6.22 7.23
CA THR A 276 23.44 -6.26 8.30
C THR A 276 23.89 -7.69 8.58
N ALA A 277 25.15 -7.84 9.01
CA ALA A 277 25.68 -9.13 9.41
C ALA A 277 24.94 -9.72 10.62
N ALA A 278 24.47 -8.89 11.55
CA ALA A 278 23.70 -9.34 12.71
C ALA A 278 22.33 -9.93 12.29
N GLU A 279 21.65 -9.32 11.32
CA GLU A 279 20.39 -9.83 10.77
C GLU A 279 20.60 -11.16 10.02
N ALA A 280 21.68 -11.27 9.25
CA ALA A 280 22.07 -12.51 8.58
C ALA A 280 22.38 -13.63 9.59
N ALA A 281 23.16 -13.34 10.63
CA ALA A 281 23.51 -14.28 11.68
C ALA A 281 22.27 -14.77 12.44
N ALA A 282 21.36 -13.88 12.78
CA ALA A 282 20.10 -14.23 13.45
C ALA A 282 19.21 -15.13 12.57
N THR A 283 19.21 -14.91 11.25
CA THR A 283 18.40 -15.70 10.30
C THR A 283 19.01 -17.08 10.03
N ILE A 284 20.33 -17.16 9.88
CA ILE A 284 21.05 -18.39 9.54
C ILE A 284 21.27 -19.27 10.78
N GLY A 285 21.42 -18.66 11.96
CA GLY A 285 21.77 -19.36 13.19
C GLY A 285 23.22 -19.86 13.22
N ALA A 286 24.11 -19.27 12.41
CA ALA A 286 25.53 -19.62 12.34
C ALA A 286 26.40 -18.36 12.41
N PRO A 287 27.67 -18.47 12.86
CA PRO A 287 28.55 -17.31 13.00
C PRO A 287 28.95 -16.71 11.65
N LEU A 288 29.18 -15.39 11.64
CA LEU A 288 29.81 -14.69 10.51
C LEU A 288 31.28 -15.12 10.43
N LEU A 289 31.69 -15.71 9.31
CA LEU A 289 33.08 -16.12 9.08
C LEU A 289 33.92 -15.01 8.44
N GLY A 290 33.27 -14.10 7.70
CA GLY A 290 33.94 -12.94 7.11
C GLY A 290 33.01 -12.15 6.20
N THR A 291 33.42 -10.92 5.89
CA THR A 291 32.79 -10.09 4.86
C THR A 291 33.72 -10.03 3.65
N VAL A 292 33.19 -10.24 2.45
CA VAL A 292 33.99 -10.20 1.21
C VAL A 292 33.52 -9.04 0.36
N ARG A 293 34.36 -8.01 0.25
CA ARG A 293 34.06 -6.85 -0.58
C ARG A 293 34.31 -7.19 -2.05
N CYS A 294 33.32 -6.93 -2.89
CA CYS A 294 33.50 -7.00 -4.33
C CYS A 294 33.81 -5.60 -4.87
N ARG A 295 34.81 -5.48 -5.75
CA ARG A 295 35.09 -4.22 -6.45
C ARG A 295 34.19 -4.09 -7.66
N ARG A 296 33.90 -2.86 -8.12
CA ARG A 296 33.26 -2.59 -9.43
C ARG A 296 34.04 -3.34 -10.52
N GLY A 297 33.47 -4.43 -11.04
CA GLY A 297 34.16 -5.42 -11.89
C GLY A 297 34.03 -6.86 -11.42
N GLY A 298 33.42 -7.12 -10.25
CA GLY A 298 33.13 -8.48 -9.77
C GLY A 298 34.33 -9.21 -9.17
N GLN A 299 35.47 -8.52 -8.97
CA GLN A 299 36.64 -9.09 -8.33
C GLN A 299 36.53 -8.99 -6.80
N PRO A 300 36.68 -10.10 -6.05
CA PRO A 300 36.70 -10.08 -4.59
C PRO A 300 38.03 -9.52 -4.05
N ASP A 301 37.97 -8.79 -2.94
CA ASP A 301 39.16 -8.28 -2.25
C ASP A 301 39.98 -9.44 -1.66
N GLU A 302 41.25 -9.53 -2.04
CA GLU A 302 42.10 -10.68 -1.67
C GLU A 302 42.41 -10.72 -0.17
N SER A 303 42.52 -9.54 0.47
CA SER A 303 42.72 -9.43 1.91
C SER A 303 41.55 -10.04 2.69
N ASP A 304 40.32 -9.73 2.28
CA ASP A 304 39.09 -10.24 2.91
C ASP A 304 38.99 -11.77 2.75
N LEU A 305 39.39 -12.30 1.59
CA LEU A 305 39.47 -13.74 1.35
C LEU A 305 40.56 -14.43 2.18
N ARG A 306 41.71 -13.79 2.41
CA ARG A 306 42.75 -14.31 3.32
C ARG A 306 42.24 -14.39 4.76
N TYR A 307 41.50 -13.38 5.23
CA TYR A 307 40.83 -13.42 6.53
C TYR A 307 39.80 -14.55 6.60
N LEU A 308 39.03 -14.77 5.53
CA LEU A 308 38.09 -15.90 5.44
C LEU A 308 38.81 -17.25 5.52
N VAL A 309 39.93 -17.44 4.81
CA VAL A 309 40.76 -18.66 4.90
C VAL A 309 41.26 -18.87 6.33
N LEU A 310 41.71 -17.82 7.00
CA LEU A 310 42.16 -17.89 8.39
C LEU A 310 41.03 -18.30 9.34
N ALA A 311 39.83 -17.74 9.16
CA ALA A 311 38.64 -18.13 9.92
C ALA A 311 38.24 -19.60 9.67
N LEU A 312 38.50 -20.11 8.46
CA LEU A 312 38.33 -21.50 8.07
C LEU A 312 39.53 -22.40 8.44
N GLY A 313 40.55 -21.89 9.14
CA GLY A 313 41.78 -22.64 9.45
C GLY A 313 41.52 -23.98 10.14
N ARG A 314 40.53 -24.06 11.04
CA ARG A 314 40.12 -25.32 11.70
C ARG A 314 39.62 -26.39 10.70
N TRP A 315 39.07 -25.97 9.58
CA TRP A 315 38.69 -26.89 8.49
C TRP A 315 39.89 -27.24 7.62
N VAL A 316 40.73 -26.26 7.27
CA VAL A 316 41.92 -26.45 6.42
C VAL A 316 42.94 -27.39 7.08
N ASP A 317 43.22 -27.21 8.37
CA ASP A 317 44.21 -27.97 9.14
C ASP A 317 43.62 -29.21 9.85
N GLY A 318 42.34 -29.50 9.63
CA GLY A 318 41.62 -30.55 10.35
C GLY A 318 42.00 -31.98 9.91
N PRO A 319 41.91 -32.99 10.82
CA PRO A 319 42.23 -34.38 10.51
C PRO A 319 41.22 -35.07 9.57
N GLN A 320 40.01 -34.50 9.42
CA GLN A 320 38.96 -34.99 8.52
C GLN A 320 38.84 -34.06 7.31
N ARG A 321 39.36 -34.49 6.16
CA ARG A 321 39.31 -33.78 4.86
C ARG A 321 37.91 -33.86 4.23
N THR A 322 36.91 -33.30 4.91
CA THR A 322 35.54 -33.18 4.40
C THR A 322 35.45 -32.05 3.37
N PRO A 323 34.68 -32.20 2.28
CA PRO A 323 34.52 -31.14 1.29
C PRO A 323 33.80 -29.92 1.90
N LEU A 324 34.26 -28.71 1.57
CA LEU A 324 33.56 -27.47 1.93
C LEU A 324 32.62 -27.08 0.80
N VAL A 325 31.33 -27.02 1.07
CA VAL A 325 30.29 -26.74 0.07
C VAL A 325 29.82 -25.30 0.22
N VAL A 326 30.06 -24.48 -0.80
CA VAL A 326 29.67 -23.07 -0.84
C VAL A 326 28.28 -22.95 -1.48
N LEU A 327 27.31 -22.44 -0.72
CA LEU A 327 25.90 -22.39 -1.07
C LEU A 327 25.39 -20.95 -1.02
N SER A 328 24.43 -20.64 -1.87
CA SER A 328 23.72 -19.35 -1.86
C SER A 328 22.22 -19.57 -2.07
N SER A 329 21.41 -18.60 -1.65
CA SER A 329 19.96 -18.63 -1.84
C SER A 329 19.54 -18.25 -3.26
N ALA A 330 20.36 -17.43 -3.92
CA ALA A 330 20.18 -16.99 -5.31
C ALA A 330 21.52 -16.97 -6.09
N THR A 331 21.43 -16.89 -7.43
CA THR A 331 22.58 -16.87 -8.33
C THR A 331 23.46 -15.62 -8.20
N ASP A 332 22.91 -14.49 -7.78
CA ASP A 332 23.55 -13.16 -7.84
C ASP A 332 24.18 -12.68 -6.52
N GLU A 333 24.49 -13.63 -5.63
CA GLU A 333 24.95 -13.37 -4.26
C GLU A 333 26.47 -13.38 -4.08
N GLY A 334 27.23 -13.49 -5.18
CA GLY A 334 28.68 -13.48 -5.13
C GLY A 334 29.31 -14.84 -4.82
N ARG A 335 28.54 -15.93 -4.91
CA ARG A 335 28.97 -17.30 -4.59
C ARG A 335 30.19 -17.70 -5.41
N GLU A 336 30.13 -17.56 -6.74
CA GLU A 336 31.23 -17.92 -7.63
C GLU A 336 32.50 -17.12 -7.34
N GLN A 337 32.37 -15.83 -6.99
CA GLN A 337 33.49 -14.97 -6.61
C GLN A 337 34.15 -15.43 -5.32
N VAL A 338 33.36 -15.80 -4.31
CA VAL A 338 33.87 -16.34 -3.04
C VAL A 338 34.52 -17.70 -3.27
N THR A 339 33.88 -18.62 -4.00
CA THR A 339 34.39 -19.97 -4.28
C THR A 339 35.71 -19.91 -5.06
N ALA A 340 35.76 -19.12 -6.14
CA ALA A 340 36.97 -18.90 -6.92
C ALA A 340 38.05 -18.22 -6.08
N GLY A 341 37.72 -17.12 -5.39
CA GLY A 341 38.66 -16.39 -4.56
C GLY A 341 39.29 -17.25 -3.46
N LEU A 342 38.48 -18.07 -2.80
CA LEU A 342 38.92 -18.99 -1.75
C LEU A 342 39.91 -20.02 -2.30
N ALA A 343 39.59 -20.66 -3.43
CA ALA A 343 40.47 -21.63 -4.08
C ALA A 343 41.82 -21.01 -4.50
N ALA A 344 41.80 -19.78 -5.03
CA ALA A 344 43.01 -19.06 -5.41
C ALA A 344 43.91 -18.74 -4.22
N VAL A 345 43.34 -18.27 -3.10
CA VAL A 345 44.13 -17.91 -1.90
C VAL A 345 44.71 -19.16 -1.23
N LEU A 346 43.95 -20.25 -1.17
CA LEU A 346 44.43 -21.53 -0.65
C LEU A 346 45.58 -22.10 -1.50
N ALA A 347 45.47 -22.03 -2.83
CA ALA A 347 46.53 -22.43 -3.74
C ALA A 347 47.76 -21.52 -3.65
N ALA A 348 47.57 -20.19 -3.53
CA ALA A 348 48.67 -19.26 -3.30
C ALA A 348 49.38 -19.51 -1.97
N ALA A 349 48.68 -20.05 -0.96
CA ALA A 349 49.25 -20.50 0.31
C ALA A 349 49.95 -21.88 0.23
N GLY A 350 50.00 -22.50 -0.95
CA GLY A 350 50.71 -23.77 -1.19
C GLY A 350 49.87 -25.03 -1.03
N HIS A 351 48.55 -24.92 -0.90
CA HIS A 351 47.67 -26.09 -0.82
C HIS A 351 47.28 -26.59 -2.20
N ASP A 352 47.12 -27.91 -2.34
CA ASP A 352 46.51 -28.53 -3.51
C ASP A 352 44.99 -28.56 -3.33
N VAL A 353 44.28 -27.75 -4.11
CA VAL A 353 42.83 -27.53 -4.01
C VAL A 353 42.11 -28.19 -5.18
N ARG A 354 41.07 -28.97 -4.89
CA ARG A 354 40.09 -29.39 -5.89
C ARG A 354 38.88 -28.49 -5.83
N LEU A 355 38.53 -27.89 -6.96
CA LEU A 355 37.37 -27.04 -7.11
C LEU A 355 36.30 -27.82 -7.89
N GLY A 356 35.31 -28.34 -7.17
CA GLY A 356 34.14 -28.98 -7.77
C GLY A 356 33.20 -27.91 -8.29
N VAL A 357 32.95 -27.88 -9.60
CA VAL A 357 32.12 -26.85 -10.24
C VAL A 357 31.05 -27.48 -11.10
N THR A 358 29.90 -26.83 -11.19
CA THR A 358 28.90 -27.16 -12.21
C THR A 358 29.32 -26.59 -13.58
N PRO A 359 28.90 -27.17 -14.70
CA PRO A 359 29.19 -26.62 -16.03
C PRO A 359 28.80 -25.15 -16.18
N GLU A 360 27.66 -24.74 -15.60
CA GLU A 360 27.16 -23.37 -15.64
C GLU A 360 28.03 -22.39 -14.82
N SER A 361 28.59 -22.84 -13.68
CA SER A 361 29.45 -22.00 -12.86
C SER A 361 30.89 -21.98 -13.34
N LEU A 362 31.34 -23.01 -14.07
CA LEU A 362 32.67 -23.09 -14.66
C LEU A 362 32.96 -21.90 -15.58
N ASP A 363 32.01 -21.52 -16.44
CA ASP A 363 32.17 -20.38 -17.35
C ASP A 363 32.36 -19.04 -16.61
N ARG A 364 31.76 -18.91 -15.42
CA ARG A 364 31.89 -17.72 -14.56
C ARG A 364 33.14 -17.74 -13.68
N ILE A 365 33.57 -18.93 -13.24
CA ILE A 365 34.73 -19.12 -12.34
C ILE A 365 36.06 -19.08 -13.12
N ARG A 366 36.11 -19.62 -14.34
CA ARG A 366 37.32 -19.64 -15.18
C ARG A 366 37.99 -18.27 -15.35
N PRO A 367 37.30 -17.18 -15.73
CA PRO A 367 37.95 -15.88 -15.87
C PRO A 367 38.52 -15.37 -14.53
N LEU A 368 37.81 -15.60 -13.41
CA LEU A 368 38.27 -15.21 -12.07
C LEU A 368 39.55 -15.97 -11.66
N MET A 369 39.63 -17.25 -12.02
CA MET A 369 40.80 -18.09 -11.81
C MET A 369 42.01 -17.65 -12.63
N LEU A 370 41.82 -17.32 -13.90
CA LEU A 370 42.88 -16.79 -14.76
C LEU A 370 43.39 -15.44 -14.25
N ASP A 371 42.50 -14.55 -13.80
CA ASP A 371 42.88 -13.29 -13.18
C ASP A 371 43.67 -13.50 -11.88
N ALA A 372 43.30 -14.50 -11.07
CA ALA A 372 44.05 -14.86 -9.87
C ALA A 372 45.45 -15.40 -10.20
N GLN A 373 45.58 -16.24 -11.23
CA GLN A 373 46.88 -16.73 -11.70
C GLN A 373 47.77 -15.59 -12.23
N ARG A 374 47.20 -14.60 -12.92
CA ARG A 374 47.96 -13.43 -13.38
C ARG A 374 48.51 -12.59 -12.22
N ARG A 375 47.74 -12.50 -11.11
CA ARG A 375 48.19 -11.80 -9.89
C ARG A 375 49.27 -12.59 -9.14
N ASN A 376 49.09 -13.91 -9.04
CA ASN A 376 49.98 -14.83 -8.35
C ASN A 376 50.57 -15.84 -9.35
N PRO A 377 51.58 -15.44 -10.13
CA PRO A 377 52.14 -16.31 -11.16
C PRO A 377 52.70 -17.61 -10.56
N PRO A 378 52.67 -18.73 -11.30
CA PRO A 378 53.23 -19.99 -10.84
C PRO A 378 54.70 -19.84 -10.48
N VAL A 379 55.06 -20.24 -9.26
CA VAL A 379 56.46 -20.35 -8.84
C VAL A 379 56.95 -21.73 -9.29
N GLU A 380 57.89 -21.77 -10.25
CA GLU A 380 58.53 -23.05 -10.61
C GLU A 380 59.24 -23.63 -9.38
N PRO A 381 59.05 -24.92 -9.06
CA PRO A 381 59.81 -25.55 -7.99
C PRO A 381 61.29 -25.46 -8.36
N ALA A 382 62.09 -24.89 -7.45
CA ALA A 382 63.52 -24.74 -7.66
C ALA A 382 64.14 -26.08 -8.07
N ARG A 383 64.59 -26.19 -9.33
CA ARG A 383 65.30 -27.36 -9.81
C ARG A 383 66.52 -27.57 -8.90
N ALA A 384 66.60 -28.73 -8.24
CA ALA A 384 67.78 -29.14 -7.51
C ALA A 384 68.99 -29.08 -8.47
N ARG A 385 69.89 -28.13 -8.24
CA ARG A 385 71.07 -27.92 -9.09
C ARG A 385 72.06 -29.07 -8.84
N PRO A 386 72.44 -29.89 -9.85
CA PRO A 386 73.42 -30.94 -9.64
C PRO A 386 74.81 -30.33 -9.35
N LEU A 387 75.49 -30.85 -8.33
CA LEU A 387 76.84 -30.46 -7.91
C LEU A 387 77.86 -30.62 -9.07
N PRO A 388 78.78 -29.66 -9.30
CA PRO A 388 79.79 -29.78 -10.36
C PRO A 388 80.87 -30.82 -10.02
N ARG A 389 81.16 -31.72 -10.96
CA ARG A 389 82.27 -32.70 -10.89
C ARG A 389 83.64 -32.01 -11.04
N PRO A 390 84.71 -32.53 -10.40
CA PRO A 390 86.06 -31.91 -10.45
C PRO A 390 86.76 -32.14 -11.80
N ARG A 391 87.50 -31.13 -12.27
CA ARG A 391 88.39 -31.16 -13.46
C ARG A 391 89.73 -31.84 -13.15
N PRO A 392 90.32 -32.62 -14.08
CA PRO A 392 91.69 -33.14 -13.93
C PRO A 392 92.76 -32.14 -14.42
N VAL A 393 93.96 -32.33 -13.86
CA VAL A 393 95.19 -31.51 -13.95
C VAL A 393 95.91 -31.68 -15.31
N PRO A 394 96.55 -30.63 -15.88
CA PRO A 394 97.47 -30.79 -17.01
C PRO A 394 98.94 -30.83 -16.58
N ALA A 395 99.74 -31.62 -17.32
CA ALA A 395 101.18 -31.82 -17.15
C ALA A 395 102.03 -30.80 -17.94
N THR A 396 103.13 -30.40 -17.29
CA THR A 396 104.47 -29.87 -17.70
C THR A 396 104.87 -29.86 -19.19
N THR A 397 105.11 -28.66 -19.81
CA THR A 397 106.40 -27.92 -20.13
C THR A 397 107.22 -28.47 -21.33
N PRO A 398 108.18 -27.73 -22.00
CA PRO A 398 108.91 -26.47 -21.67
C PRO A 398 108.98 -25.39 -22.79
N ALA A 399 108.97 -24.08 -22.49
CA ALA A 399 110.07 -23.10 -22.25
C ALA A 399 110.83 -22.53 -23.48
N THR A 400 110.83 -21.19 -23.63
CA THR A 400 111.98 -20.27 -23.93
C THR A 400 111.44 -18.81 -24.00
N THR A 401 111.54 -17.96 -22.96
CA THR A 401 112.58 -16.95 -22.58
C THR A 401 112.51 -15.57 -23.28
N ALA A 402 112.18 -14.50 -22.50
CA ALA A 402 112.76 -13.12 -22.47
C ALA A 402 111.74 -12.13 -21.82
N ALA A 403 111.89 -11.78 -20.53
CA ALA A 403 112.53 -10.56 -19.97
C ALA A 403 111.57 -9.34 -19.84
N GLY A 404 111.23 -8.93 -18.59
CA GLY A 404 110.24 -7.90 -18.18
C GLY A 404 110.78 -6.45 -18.07
N PRO A 405 110.34 -5.59 -17.11
CA PRO A 405 109.21 -5.68 -16.17
C PRO A 405 108.35 -4.37 -16.03
N ASP A 406 107.44 -4.39 -15.04
CA ASP A 406 106.81 -3.29 -14.29
C ASP A 406 105.41 -2.75 -14.64
N ASP A 407 104.52 -3.06 -13.69
CA ASP A 407 103.17 -2.53 -13.44
C ASP A 407 103.17 -1.02 -13.18
N THR A 408 102.20 -0.29 -13.74
CA THR A 408 101.30 0.57 -12.94
C THR A 408 100.04 0.92 -13.73
N ALA A 409 98.87 0.54 -13.20
CA ALA A 409 97.56 0.84 -13.77
C ALA A 409 97.03 2.22 -13.31
N VAL A 410 96.45 2.97 -14.24
CA VAL A 410 95.72 4.24 -14.01
C VAL A 410 94.23 4.01 -14.32
N ILE A 411 93.35 4.24 -13.35
CA ILE A 411 91.88 4.28 -13.53
C ILE A 411 91.35 5.57 -12.90
N PRO A 412 90.61 6.44 -13.63
CA PRO A 412 90.00 7.62 -13.05
C PRO A 412 88.50 7.45 -12.69
N ALA A 413 88.17 8.05 -11.54
CA ALA A 413 87.01 8.89 -11.17
C ALA A 413 85.54 8.51 -11.52
N VAL A 414 84.84 8.02 -10.48
CA VAL A 414 83.69 8.65 -9.78
C VAL A 414 82.61 9.39 -10.60
N ARG A 415 81.37 8.89 -10.52
CA ARG A 415 80.14 9.70 -10.60
C ARG A 415 79.20 9.38 -9.43
N LYS A 416 78.79 10.43 -8.72
CA LYS A 416 77.75 10.46 -7.66
C LYS A 416 76.45 11.10 -8.21
N PRO A 417 75.30 10.95 -7.50
CA PRO A 417 73.96 10.86 -8.08
C PRO A 417 73.19 12.19 -8.12
N ARG A 418 72.08 12.23 -8.89
CA ARG A 418 71.12 13.34 -8.97
C ARG A 418 69.94 13.13 -8.00
N PRO A 419 69.45 14.19 -7.31
CA PRO A 419 68.12 14.21 -6.72
C PRO A 419 67.11 15.02 -7.56
N PHE A 420 65.84 14.71 -7.29
CA PHE A 420 64.52 15.20 -7.76
C PHE A 420 64.36 16.65 -8.26
N PRO A 421 63.32 16.92 -9.09
CA PRO A 421 62.69 18.23 -9.18
C PRO A 421 61.33 18.28 -8.47
N THR A 422 61.07 19.40 -7.80
CA THR A 422 59.77 19.86 -7.28
C THR A 422 59.27 21.05 -8.10
N ALA A 423 57.96 21.02 -8.40
CA ALA A 423 56.98 22.12 -8.49
C ALA A 423 57.29 23.43 -9.25
N ALA A 424 56.43 23.75 -10.24
CA ALA A 424 55.66 25.00 -10.42
C ALA A 424 55.17 25.05 -11.89
N GLU A 425 53.88 24.93 -12.18
CA GLU A 425 52.83 25.97 -12.18
C GLU A 425 52.77 26.78 -13.50
N ALA A 426 51.52 26.91 -13.98
CA ALA A 426 50.99 27.92 -14.91
C ALA A 426 51.12 27.74 -16.44
N LYS A 427 49.91 27.53 -17.01
CA LYS A 427 49.29 28.26 -18.13
C LYS A 427 49.44 27.76 -19.58
N ASN A 428 48.26 27.41 -20.09
CA ASN A 428 47.67 27.81 -21.38
C ASN A 428 48.25 27.26 -22.68
N GLY A 429 47.43 26.43 -23.33
CA GLY A 429 46.80 26.85 -24.58
C GLY A 429 47.43 26.37 -25.89
N ALA A 430 46.53 26.08 -26.83
CA ALA A 430 46.74 25.90 -28.27
C ALA A 430 47.20 24.51 -28.77
N VAL A 431 46.19 23.72 -29.14
CA VAL A 431 45.93 23.18 -30.50
C VAL A 431 46.99 23.54 -31.56
N TYR A 432 47.67 22.54 -32.15
CA TYR A 432 47.53 22.15 -33.57
C TYR A 432 48.36 20.89 -33.89
N ARG A 433 47.65 19.88 -34.39
CA ARG A 433 47.97 18.93 -35.48
C ARG A 433 49.45 18.83 -35.92
N SER A 434 50.02 17.64 -35.78
CA SER A 434 51.09 17.13 -36.66
C SER A 434 50.80 15.69 -37.09
N THR A 435 50.32 15.56 -38.31
CA THR A 435 50.49 14.38 -39.17
C THR A 435 51.91 14.43 -39.73
N THR A 436 52.69 13.36 -39.58
CA THR A 436 53.40 12.61 -40.65
C THR A 436 54.42 11.63 -40.04
N THR A 437 54.13 10.35 -40.30
CA THR A 437 54.95 9.12 -40.39
C THR A 437 56.30 9.29 -41.14
N PRO A 438 57.24 8.29 -41.24
CA PRO A 438 57.17 6.87 -40.85
C PRO A 438 58.48 6.19 -40.29
N GLU A 439 58.32 4.89 -39.96
CA GLU A 439 59.30 3.76 -39.86
C GLU A 439 60.38 3.75 -38.75
N ASP A 440 60.30 2.77 -37.83
CA ASP A 440 61.10 1.54 -37.97
C ASP A 440 60.54 0.40 -37.08
N LYS A 441 60.59 -0.81 -37.63
CA LYS A 441 59.97 -2.04 -37.13
C LYS A 441 60.91 -2.76 -36.17
N THR A 442 60.37 -3.28 -35.07
CA THR A 442 60.87 -4.55 -34.50
C THR A 442 59.72 -5.27 -33.80
N GLU A 443 59.11 -6.18 -34.55
CA GLU A 443 58.03 -7.04 -34.13
C GLU A 443 58.64 -8.32 -33.52
N ILE A 444 58.37 -8.55 -32.23
CA ILE A 444 58.73 -9.79 -31.54
C ILE A 444 57.61 -10.80 -31.81
N ILE A 445 57.93 -11.82 -32.61
CA ILE A 445 57.06 -12.95 -32.93
C ILE A 445 56.85 -13.82 -31.67
N PRO A 446 55.63 -14.00 -31.16
CA PRO A 446 55.34 -15.08 -30.21
C PRO A 446 55.03 -16.36 -30.99
N THR A 447 55.82 -17.41 -30.77
CA THR A 447 55.56 -18.74 -31.33
C THR A 447 54.32 -19.37 -30.68
N PRO A 448 53.32 -19.82 -31.47
CA PRO A 448 52.20 -20.58 -30.94
C PRO A 448 52.62 -22.03 -30.68
N ARG A 449 52.37 -22.51 -29.46
CA ARG A 449 52.48 -23.93 -29.12
C ARG A 449 51.23 -24.65 -29.63
N PRO A 450 51.33 -25.77 -30.35
CA PRO A 450 50.16 -26.46 -30.88
C PRO A 450 49.34 -27.07 -29.73
N ALA A 451 48.03 -26.86 -29.81
CA ALA A 451 47.04 -27.58 -29.04
C ALA A 451 47.09 -29.05 -29.46
N ALA A 452 47.31 -29.94 -28.49
CA ALA A 452 47.05 -31.36 -28.67
C ALA A 452 45.56 -31.58 -28.43
N ASP A 453 44.84 -31.94 -29.48
CA ASP A 453 43.52 -32.57 -29.37
C ASP A 453 43.70 -33.95 -28.72
N GLY A 454 43.10 -34.11 -27.55
CA GLY A 454 42.99 -35.36 -26.82
C GLY A 454 41.79 -35.26 -25.88
N ALA A 455 40.77 -36.06 -26.13
CA ALA A 455 39.56 -36.14 -25.33
C ALA A 455 39.86 -36.56 -23.88
N ALA A 456 39.47 -35.74 -22.91
CA ALA A 456 39.02 -36.12 -21.57
C ALA A 456 38.62 -34.85 -20.78
N THR A 457 37.37 -34.78 -20.35
CA THR A 457 36.93 -33.92 -19.22
C THR A 457 37.51 -34.46 -17.92
N ASP A 458 38.84 -34.41 -17.80
CA ASP A 458 39.55 -34.78 -16.58
C ASP A 458 40.61 -33.72 -16.27
N GLY A 459 40.31 -32.89 -15.27
CA GLY A 459 41.27 -32.09 -14.50
C GLY A 459 42.07 -31.02 -15.24
N GLN A 460 41.45 -29.89 -15.60
CA GLN A 460 42.21 -28.69 -15.97
C GLN A 460 42.96 -28.16 -14.72
N GLU A 461 44.27 -28.41 -14.65
CA GLU A 461 45.14 -27.98 -13.53
C GLU A 461 45.65 -26.55 -13.77
N LEU A 462 45.32 -25.63 -12.86
CA LEU A 462 45.81 -24.26 -12.84
C LEU A 462 46.79 -24.09 -11.68
N ARG A 463 48.02 -23.68 -11.97
CA ARG A 463 49.02 -23.37 -10.94
C ARG A 463 48.89 -21.92 -10.51
N ILE A 464 48.78 -21.66 -9.21
CA ILE A 464 48.66 -20.32 -8.65
C ILE A 464 49.64 -20.24 -7.47
N GLY A 465 50.64 -19.37 -7.57
CA GLY A 465 51.73 -19.30 -6.59
C GLY A 465 52.48 -20.63 -6.47
N THR A 466 52.55 -21.19 -5.26
CA THR A 466 53.24 -22.47 -4.96
C THR A 466 52.33 -23.69 -5.00
N GLY A 467 51.00 -23.52 -5.02
CA GLY A 467 50.02 -24.59 -5.05
C GLY A 467 49.31 -24.76 -6.40
N LYS A 468 48.34 -25.68 -6.42
CA LYS A 468 47.62 -26.09 -7.64
C LYS A 468 46.12 -26.16 -7.39
N VAL A 469 45.33 -25.68 -8.36
CA VAL A 469 43.88 -25.82 -8.39
C VAL A 469 43.50 -26.78 -9.50
N ARG A 470 42.80 -27.87 -9.18
CA ARG A 470 42.23 -28.80 -10.17
C ARG A 470 40.73 -28.59 -10.25
N LEU A 471 40.24 -28.21 -11.43
CA LEU A 471 38.80 -28.15 -11.71
C LEU A 471 38.28 -29.57 -11.90
N VAL A 472 37.27 -29.95 -11.12
CA VAL A 472 36.61 -31.25 -11.14
C VAL A 472 35.10 -31.03 -11.27
N ASP A 473 34.36 -32.00 -11.80
CA ASP A 473 32.91 -31.96 -11.77
C ASP A 473 32.38 -32.07 -10.33
N LEU A 474 31.18 -31.52 -10.08
CA LEU A 474 30.60 -31.43 -8.74
C LEU A 474 30.38 -32.83 -8.09
N ASP A 475 30.05 -33.84 -8.90
CA ASP A 475 29.78 -35.22 -8.46
C ASP A 475 31.05 -36.12 -8.47
N GLY A 476 32.25 -35.54 -8.66
CA GLY A 476 33.50 -36.28 -8.72
C GLY A 476 33.94 -36.88 -7.37
N THR A 477 34.52 -38.08 -7.40
CA THR A 477 34.98 -38.78 -6.19
C THR A 477 36.11 -38.04 -5.47
N SER A 478 35.97 -37.82 -4.16
CA SER A 478 36.99 -37.20 -3.31
C SER A 478 38.23 -38.10 -3.20
N SER A 479 39.35 -37.68 -3.77
CA SER A 479 40.68 -38.25 -3.49
C SER A 479 41.48 -37.32 -2.56
N ASP A 480 42.73 -37.66 -2.24
CA ASP A 480 43.51 -36.99 -1.18
C ASP A 480 43.81 -35.49 -1.47
N GLY A 481 43.29 -34.53 -0.69
CA GLY A 481 43.49 -33.08 -0.89
C GLY A 481 42.33 -32.20 -0.40
N LEU A 482 42.50 -30.87 -0.39
CA LEU A 482 41.47 -29.93 0.08
C LEU A 482 40.40 -29.71 -1.01
N THR A 483 39.13 -30.01 -0.71
CA THR A 483 38.05 -29.96 -1.72
C THR A 483 37.06 -28.84 -1.40
N VAL A 484 36.86 -27.92 -2.35
CA VAL A 484 35.86 -26.84 -2.29
C VAL A 484 34.84 -27.10 -3.40
N LEU A 485 33.57 -27.21 -3.04
CA LEU A 485 32.46 -27.49 -3.96
C LEU A 485 31.61 -26.23 -4.15
N ASP A 486 31.46 -25.80 -5.39
CA ASP A 486 30.58 -24.72 -5.80
C ASP A 486 29.17 -25.26 -6.09
N ALA A 487 28.33 -25.31 -5.06
CA ALA A 487 26.98 -25.88 -5.16
C ALA A 487 25.97 -24.89 -5.76
N PRO A 488 25.16 -25.29 -6.77
CA PRO A 488 24.18 -24.40 -7.39
C PRO A 488 23.17 -23.89 -6.35
N PRO A 489 22.48 -22.75 -6.64
CA PRO A 489 21.57 -22.14 -5.68
C PRO A 489 20.52 -23.13 -5.15
N ALA A 490 20.68 -23.49 -3.88
CA ALA A 490 20.03 -24.65 -3.27
C ALA A 490 18.52 -24.45 -3.02
N LEU A 491 18.00 -23.26 -3.32
CA LEU A 491 16.56 -23.02 -3.35
C LEU A 491 15.89 -23.64 -4.59
N HIS A 492 16.58 -23.65 -5.74
CA HIS A 492 16.03 -24.07 -7.03
C HIS A 492 16.63 -25.38 -7.54
N ASP A 493 17.76 -25.81 -6.97
CA ASP A 493 18.47 -27.02 -7.39
C ASP A 493 18.77 -27.94 -6.19
N GLU A 494 18.39 -29.22 -6.31
CA GLU A 494 18.61 -30.23 -5.26
C GLU A 494 20.06 -30.69 -5.18
N ARG A 495 20.83 -30.52 -6.26
CA ARG A 495 22.26 -30.90 -6.32
C ARG A 495 23.07 -30.19 -5.24
N GLY A 496 22.75 -28.92 -4.96
CA GLY A 496 23.44 -28.17 -3.91
C GLY A 496 23.18 -28.72 -2.50
N VAL A 497 21.93 -29.07 -2.19
CA VAL A 497 21.56 -29.68 -0.90
C VAL A 497 22.17 -31.08 -0.75
N ARG A 498 22.27 -31.84 -1.85
CA ARG A 498 22.93 -33.15 -1.86
C ARG A 498 24.42 -33.03 -1.56
N ALA A 499 25.13 -32.14 -2.26
CA ALA A 499 26.55 -31.88 -2.00
C ALA A 499 26.78 -31.44 -0.54
N ALA A 500 25.86 -30.65 0.02
CA ALA A 500 25.93 -30.21 1.40
C ALA A 500 25.81 -31.35 2.44
N ARG A 501 25.17 -32.49 2.11
CA ARG A 501 25.11 -33.68 2.99
C ARG A 501 26.46 -34.36 3.16
N GLU A 502 27.29 -34.31 2.13
CA GLU A 502 28.58 -35.01 2.07
C GLU A 502 29.72 -34.18 2.66
N GLY A 503 29.44 -32.92 3.01
CA GLY A 503 30.45 -31.94 3.42
C GLY A 503 29.98 -30.93 4.45
N ARG A 504 30.75 -29.85 4.58
CA ARG A 504 30.46 -28.72 5.47
C ARG A 504 29.87 -27.57 4.68
N ALA A 505 28.67 -27.11 5.06
CA ALA A 505 28.00 -26.02 4.35
C ALA A 505 28.52 -24.63 4.78
N LEU A 506 28.91 -23.81 3.80
CA LEU A 506 29.25 -22.40 3.92
C LEU A 506 28.23 -21.57 3.13
N LEU A 507 27.46 -20.72 3.81
CA LEU A 507 26.44 -19.91 3.16
C LEU A 507 26.99 -18.56 2.72
N VAL A 508 26.67 -18.14 1.50
CA VAL A 508 27.01 -16.81 0.96
C VAL A 508 25.72 -16.01 0.86
N ALA A 509 25.69 -14.85 1.52
CA ALA A 509 24.61 -13.88 1.44
C ALA A 509 25.17 -12.55 0.94
N ALA A 510 24.44 -11.87 0.05
CA ALA A 510 24.81 -10.57 -0.47
C ALA A 510 24.00 -9.46 0.21
N ARG A 511 24.71 -8.46 0.71
CA ARG A 511 24.14 -7.24 1.28
C ARG A 511 23.27 -6.54 0.24
N ASP A 512 22.06 -6.16 0.66
CA ASP A 512 21.05 -5.50 -0.19
C ASP A 512 20.55 -6.31 -1.40
N ARG A 513 20.96 -7.57 -1.56
CA ARG A 513 20.53 -8.46 -2.64
C ARG A 513 19.79 -9.69 -2.11
N THR A 514 20.31 -10.34 -1.06
CA THR A 514 19.69 -11.53 -0.47
C THR A 514 18.38 -11.15 0.22
N ARG A 515 17.29 -11.85 -0.14
CA ARG A 515 15.99 -11.70 0.52
C ARG A 515 15.96 -12.54 1.78
N THR A 516 15.51 -11.96 2.89
CA THR A 516 15.49 -12.66 4.18
C THR A 516 14.65 -13.94 4.11
N GLY A 517 13.50 -13.91 3.43
CA GLY A 517 12.64 -15.10 3.28
C GLY A 517 13.28 -16.24 2.47
N GLN A 518 14.05 -15.92 1.42
CA GLN A 518 14.77 -16.93 0.62
C GLN A 518 15.90 -17.55 1.44
N LEU A 519 16.59 -16.74 2.24
CA LEU A 519 17.65 -17.21 3.13
C LEU A 519 17.11 -18.13 4.23
N THR A 520 15.98 -17.77 4.86
CA THR A 520 15.30 -18.63 5.84
C THR A 520 14.92 -19.97 5.23
N GLN A 521 14.28 -19.96 4.04
CA GLN A 521 13.86 -21.18 3.36
C GLN A 521 15.03 -22.09 3.00
N LEU A 522 16.17 -21.51 2.60
CA LEU A 522 17.39 -22.27 2.34
C LEU A 522 17.92 -22.95 3.62
N VAL A 523 17.99 -22.21 4.72
CA VAL A 523 18.48 -22.73 6.01
C VAL A 523 17.57 -23.85 6.52
N ASP A 524 16.25 -23.67 6.43
CA ASP A 524 15.29 -24.69 6.82
C ASP A 524 15.42 -25.95 5.95
N ARG A 525 15.67 -25.80 4.64
CA ARG A 525 15.91 -26.93 3.73
C ARG A 525 17.18 -27.70 4.08
N LEU A 526 18.26 -27.01 4.44
CA LEU A 526 19.51 -27.65 4.89
C LEU A 526 19.32 -28.38 6.21
N ARG A 527 18.62 -27.77 7.18
CA ARG A 527 18.32 -28.39 8.48
C ARG A 527 17.39 -29.60 8.36
N ALA A 528 16.38 -29.53 7.50
CA ALA A 528 15.48 -30.67 7.21
C ALA A 528 16.24 -31.90 6.69
N VAL A 529 17.42 -31.67 6.11
CA VAL A 529 18.33 -32.68 5.56
C VAL A 529 19.43 -33.08 6.57
N GLY A 530 19.47 -32.46 7.75
CA GLY A 530 20.44 -32.74 8.80
C GLY A 530 21.78 -32.03 8.62
N VAL A 531 21.86 -31.00 7.76
CA VAL A 531 23.07 -30.23 7.50
C VAL A 531 23.00 -28.91 8.26
N GLU A 532 23.95 -28.69 9.17
CA GLU A 532 24.12 -27.40 9.84
C GLU A 532 25.18 -26.55 9.14
N PRO A 533 24.88 -25.29 8.80
CA PRO A 533 25.87 -24.39 8.22
C PRO A 533 26.97 -24.07 9.23
N VAL A 534 28.23 -24.24 8.81
CA VAL A 534 29.41 -23.94 9.64
C VAL A 534 29.53 -22.45 9.94
N GLY A 535 29.04 -21.63 9.01
CA GLY A 535 28.98 -20.18 9.12
C GLY A 535 28.54 -19.57 7.80
N PHE A 536 28.56 -18.25 7.75
CA PHE A 536 28.19 -17.52 6.54
C PHE A 536 29.16 -16.40 6.20
N VAL A 537 29.20 -16.04 4.92
CA VAL A 537 29.97 -14.95 4.34
C VAL A 537 29.01 -13.90 3.82
N LEU A 538 29.24 -12.64 4.19
CA LEU A 538 28.46 -11.51 3.68
C LEU A 538 29.23 -10.81 2.56
N THR A 539 28.71 -10.83 1.34
CA THR A 539 29.29 -10.14 0.17
C THR A 539 28.65 -8.76 0.00
N GLY A 540 29.40 -7.77 -0.49
CA GLY A 540 28.83 -6.44 -0.75
C GLY A 540 29.83 -5.39 -1.22
N ASP A 541 29.30 -4.24 -1.64
CA ASP A 541 30.08 -3.09 -2.08
C ASP A 541 30.24 -2.09 -0.92
N GLY A 542 31.23 -2.28 -0.02
CA GLY A 542 31.56 -1.28 1.01
C GLY A 542 32.12 -1.85 2.33
N ARG A 543 32.72 -0.99 3.16
CA ARG A 543 33.03 -1.28 4.57
C ARG A 543 31.77 -1.09 5.42
N ASP A 544 31.59 -1.94 6.43
CA ASP A 544 30.68 -1.68 7.54
C ASP A 544 31.14 -0.50 8.40
#